data_AF-A0A958NXL2-F1
#
_entry.id   AF-A0A958NXL2-F1
#
_cell.length_a   1.000
_cell.length_b   1.000
_cell.length_c   1.000
_cell.angle_alpha   90.00
_cell.angle_beta   90.00
_cell.angle_gamma   90.00
#
_symmetry.space_group_name_H-M   'P 1'
#
loop_
_entity.id
_entity.type
_entity.pdbx_description
1 polymer ?
#
loop_
_entity_poly.entity_id
_entity_poly.type
_entity_poly.pdbx_seq_one_letter_code
_entity_poly.pdbx_strand_id
1 'polypeptide(L)'
;MTEAIAKYLSLYAEPESTQLSFLHSRRWKRVVAIPARREQLWLPTCLRALVRAADTTRGKTLCVLVLNGETEAAAQTWDALSLTTLVTGPEPLSLCAISKTLDVLCVNRTGDFAFPKKQGVGLARKIGCDIALRLFAENQLDASTVHTTDADVQVPLEYFEIPAVEGVSAYLYPFRHRDLEGGRDTAHDLYEGFLQYYVEGLRRAGSPYAFHTIGSTLAISLP
;
A
#
# COMPACT_ATOMS: atom_id res chain seq x y z
N MET A 1 20.73 10.80 -4.81
CA MET A 1 20.35 10.59 -3.39
C MET A 1 20.81 11.79 -2.57
N THR A 2 19.91 12.45 -1.84
CA THR A 2 20.25 13.58 -0.95
C THR A 2 20.80 13.07 0.39
N GLU A 3 21.51 13.92 1.14
CA GLU A 3 22.03 13.57 2.47
C GLU A 3 20.91 13.19 3.45
N ALA A 4 19.77 13.89 3.39
CA ALA A 4 18.60 13.60 4.22
C ALA A 4 18.03 12.20 3.95
N ILE A 5 17.89 11.82 2.66
CA ILE A 5 17.42 10.48 2.28
C ILE A 5 18.41 9.41 2.77
N ALA A 6 19.72 9.62 2.56
CA ALA A 6 20.74 8.67 3.00
C ALA A 6 20.74 8.48 4.52
N LYS A 7 20.59 9.57 5.28
CA LYS A 7 20.46 9.53 6.74
C LYS A 7 19.19 8.81 7.18
N TYR A 8 18.06 9.08 6.55
CA TYR A 8 16.81 8.41 6.89
C TYR A 8 16.88 6.90 6.62
N LEU A 9 17.34 6.52 5.43
CA LEU A 9 17.47 5.11 5.04
C LEU A 9 18.46 4.32 5.90
N SER A 10 19.44 4.99 6.51
CA SER A 10 20.41 4.32 7.40
C SER A 10 19.96 4.25 8.86
N LEU A 11 19.21 5.24 9.36
CA LEU A 11 18.86 5.33 10.79
C LEU A 11 17.43 4.90 11.12
N TYR A 12 16.50 5.09 10.19
CA TYR A 12 15.07 4.96 10.49
C TYR A 12 14.35 3.94 9.62
N ALA A 13 14.84 3.66 8.40
CA ALA A 13 14.18 2.71 7.52
C ALA A 13 14.24 1.26 8.05
N GLU A 14 13.21 0.48 7.76
CA GLU A 14 13.22 -0.95 8.10
C GLU A 14 14.22 -1.75 7.24
N PRO A 15 14.78 -2.86 7.75
CA PRO A 15 15.85 -3.62 7.10
C PRO A 15 15.54 -4.10 5.69
N GLU A 16 14.28 -4.35 5.35
CA GLU A 16 13.84 -4.83 4.04
C GLU A 16 14.22 -3.86 2.92
N SER A 17 14.31 -2.56 3.22
CA SER A 17 14.80 -1.55 2.28
C SER A 17 16.26 -1.76 1.85
N THR A 18 17.03 -2.59 2.56
CA THR A 18 18.43 -2.90 2.20
C THR A 18 18.59 -4.22 1.44
N GLN A 19 17.53 -5.05 1.39
CA GLN A 19 17.56 -6.41 0.84
C GLN A 19 17.10 -6.46 -0.63
N LEU A 20 17.21 -5.34 -1.35
CA LEU A 20 16.63 -5.16 -2.69
C LEU A 20 17.62 -5.39 -3.84
N SER A 21 18.82 -5.93 -3.57
CA SER A 21 19.88 -6.11 -4.58
C SER A 21 19.45 -6.95 -5.78
N PHE A 22 18.54 -7.90 -5.59
CA PHE A 22 17.96 -8.73 -6.66
C PHE A 22 17.06 -7.94 -7.64
N LEU A 23 16.69 -6.70 -7.30
CA LEU A 23 15.88 -5.81 -8.12
C LEU A 23 16.70 -4.89 -9.02
N HIS A 24 18.03 -4.91 -9.00
CA HIS A 24 18.94 -3.93 -9.65
C HIS A 24 18.64 -3.62 -11.14
N SER A 25 18.08 -4.57 -11.89
CA SER A 25 17.75 -4.40 -13.32
C SER A 25 16.30 -3.97 -13.59
N ARG A 26 15.51 -3.80 -12.53
CA ARG A 26 14.09 -3.43 -12.62
C ARG A 26 13.91 -1.93 -12.42
N ARG A 27 12.87 -1.42 -13.08
CA ARG A 27 12.42 -0.03 -12.97
C ARG A 27 10.91 0.01 -13.00
N TRP A 28 10.33 0.90 -12.19
CA TRP A 28 8.90 1.12 -12.10
C TRP A 28 8.57 2.59 -12.26
N LYS A 29 7.44 2.86 -12.89
CA LYS A 29 6.89 4.21 -13.03
C LYS A 29 6.12 4.65 -11.80
N ARG A 30 5.61 3.70 -11.01
CA ARG A 30 4.69 3.93 -9.88
C ARG A 30 4.87 2.86 -8.82
N VAL A 31 4.44 3.16 -7.60
CA VAL A 31 4.44 2.21 -6.49
C VAL A 31 3.19 2.36 -5.61
N VAL A 32 2.70 1.24 -5.11
CA VAL A 32 1.66 1.16 -4.08
C VAL A 32 2.08 0.22 -2.96
N ALA A 33 1.90 0.62 -1.71
CA ALA A 33 2.16 -0.18 -0.53
C ALA A 33 0.84 -0.70 0.08
N ILE A 34 0.72 -2.02 0.24
CA ILE A 34 -0.45 -2.68 0.80
C ILE A 34 -0.06 -3.49 2.03
N PRO A 35 -0.51 -3.11 3.23
CA PRO A 35 -0.52 -4.02 4.37
C PRO A 35 -1.64 -5.05 4.19
N ALA A 36 -1.35 -6.32 4.48
CA ALA A 36 -2.35 -7.39 4.41
C ALA A 36 -2.25 -8.33 5.62
N ARG A 37 -3.29 -8.30 6.47
CA ARG A 37 -3.54 -9.20 7.59
C ARG A 37 -4.86 -9.97 7.45
N ARG A 38 -4.78 -11.25 7.09
CA ARG A 38 -5.95 -12.16 7.03
C ARG A 38 -7.05 -11.70 6.06
N GLU A 39 -6.74 -10.93 5.01
CA GLU A 39 -7.69 -10.55 3.95
C GLU A 39 -7.57 -11.45 2.70
N GLN A 40 -7.37 -12.76 2.87
CA GLN A 40 -7.12 -13.67 1.73
C GLN A 40 -8.28 -13.69 0.73
N LEU A 41 -9.50 -13.44 1.20
CA LEU A 41 -10.70 -13.36 0.36
C LEU A 41 -10.73 -12.08 -0.49
N TRP A 42 -10.20 -10.97 0.02
CA TRP A 42 -10.33 -9.64 -0.61
C TRP A 42 -9.11 -9.24 -1.43
N LEU A 43 -7.92 -9.66 -1.03
CA LEU A 43 -6.67 -9.27 -1.68
C LEU A 43 -6.64 -9.61 -3.19
N PRO A 44 -7.12 -10.77 -3.67
CA PRO A 44 -7.20 -11.04 -5.10
C PRO A 44 -8.06 -10.01 -5.87
N THR A 45 -9.13 -9.52 -5.26
CA THR A 45 -9.99 -8.50 -5.85
C THR A 45 -9.31 -7.13 -5.85
N CYS A 46 -8.63 -6.75 -4.77
CA CYS A 46 -7.81 -5.54 -4.72
C CYS A 46 -6.71 -5.55 -5.79
N LEU A 47 -5.95 -6.65 -5.90
CA LEU A 47 -4.90 -6.79 -6.91
C LEU A 47 -5.45 -6.74 -8.34
N ARG A 48 -6.61 -7.35 -8.62
CA ARG A 48 -7.28 -7.19 -9.92
C ARG A 48 -7.65 -5.74 -10.22
N ALA A 49 -8.14 -5.00 -9.23
CA ALA A 49 -8.44 -3.58 -9.38
C ALA A 49 -7.16 -2.77 -9.66
N LEU A 50 -6.06 -3.07 -8.96
CA LEU A 50 -4.75 -2.47 -9.22
C LEU A 50 -4.19 -2.79 -10.60
N VAL A 51 -4.34 -4.02 -11.10
CA VAL A 51 -3.95 -4.38 -12.47
C VAL A 51 -4.71 -3.51 -13.48
N ARG A 52 -6.04 -3.39 -13.32
CA ARG A 52 -6.87 -2.55 -14.21
C ARG A 52 -6.46 -1.09 -14.16
N ALA A 53 -6.20 -0.55 -12.96
CA ALA A 53 -5.72 0.83 -12.82
C ALA A 53 -4.33 1.00 -13.45
N ALA A 54 -3.41 0.06 -13.23
CA ALA A 54 -2.08 0.09 -13.84
C ALA A 54 -2.14 0.01 -15.37
N ASP A 55 -3.07 -0.77 -15.94
CA ASP A 55 -3.27 -0.91 -17.39
C ASP A 55 -3.72 0.39 -18.07
N THR A 56 -4.33 1.31 -17.35
CA THR A 56 -4.70 2.64 -17.90
C THR A 56 -3.50 3.58 -18.05
N THR A 57 -2.37 3.24 -17.42
CA THR A 57 -1.19 4.09 -17.34
C THR A 57 0.01 3.50 -18.08
N ARG A 58 0.95 4.33 -18.55
CA ARG A 58 2.16 3.84 -19.23
C ARG A 58 3.22 3.35 -18.24
N GLY A 59 3.87 2.25 -18.57
CA GLY A 59 4.97 1.65 -17.79
C GLY A 59 4.50 0.74 -16.67
N LYS A 60 5.45 0.18 -15.91
CA LYS A 60 5.15 -0.77 -14.84
C LYS A 60 4.88 -0.10 -13.51
N THR A 61 3.96 -0.68 -12.75
CA THR A 61 3.65 -0.37 -11.35
C THR A 61 4.22 -1.46 -10.45
N LEU A 62 4.81 -1.06 -9.33
CA LEU A 62 5.20 -1.97 -8.25
C LEU A 62 4.13 -1.97 -7.16
N CYS A 63 3.66 -3.13 -6.74
CA CYS A 63 2.89 -3.29 -5.51
C CYS A 63 3.80 -3.92 -4.45
N VAL A 64 4.12 -3.17 -3.39
CA VAL A 64 4.79 -3.71 -2.20
C VAL A 64 3.72 -4.25 -1.27
N LEU A 65 3.53 -5.57 -1.30
CA LEU A 65 2.57 -6.28 -0.48
C LEU A 65 3.26 -6.76 0.80
N VAL A 66 2.90 -6.18 1.95
CA VAL A 66 3.48 -6.55 3.24
C VAL A 66 2.50 -7.42 3.99
N LEU A 67 2.80 -8.72 4.03
CA LEU A 67 2.00 -9.71 4.74
C LEU A 67 2.33 -9.68 6.21
N ASN A 68 1.33 -9.43 7.07
CA ASN A 68 1.51 -9.41 8.51
C ASN A 68 0.46 -10.24 9.24
N GLY A 69 0.89 -11.20 10.06
CA GLY A 69 -0.02 -12.05 10.84
C GLY A 69 0.41 -13.50 10.95
N GLU A 70 -0.49 -14.34 11.46
CA GLU A 70 -0.27 -15.78 11.61
C GLU A 70 -0.50 -16.52 10.28
N THR A 71 0.38 -17.49 10.01
CA THR A 71 0.51 -18.24 8.75
C THR A 71 -0.64 -19.24 8.49
N GLU A 72 -1.46 -19.55 9.50
CA GLU A 72 -2.26 -20.79 9.53
C GLU A 72 -3.49 -20.84 8.62
N ALA A 73 -3.98 -19.71 8.07
CA ALA A 73 -5.29 -19.70 7.39
C ALA A 73 -5.25 -19.47 5.86
N ALA A 74 -4.07 -19.33 5.25
CA ALA A 74 -4.00 -18.63 3.96
C ALA A 74 -3.91 -19.53 2.71
N ALA A 75 -3.38 -20.75 2.80
CA ALA A 75 -2.89 -21.48 1.62
C ALA A 75 -3.94 -21.80 0.52
N GLN A 76 -5.23 -21.90 0.85
CA GLN A 76 -6.24 -22.41 -0.10
C GLN A 76 -6.91 -21.33 -1.00
N THR A 77 -6.74 -20.03 -0.74
CA THR A 77 -7.48 -18.96 -1.46
C THR A 77 -6.64 -18.21 -2.52
N TRP A 78 -5.32 -18.45 -2.57
CA TRP A 78 -4.38 -17.66 -3.39
C TRP A 78 -4.23 -18.07 -4.85
N ASP A 79 -4.88 -19.15 -5.26
CA ASP A 79 -4.60 -19.82 -6.53
C ASP A 79 -5.04 -19.02 -7.77
N ALA A 80 -6.02 -18.12 -7.63
CA ALA A 80 -6.59 -17.37 -8.75
C ALA A 80 -5.64 -16.39 -9.44
N LEU A 81 -4.51 -16.04 -8.81
CA LEU A 81 -3.50 -15.11 -9.34
C LEU A 81 -2.07 -15.67 -9.21
N SER A 82 -1.94 -16.98 -8.96
CA SER A 82 -0.65 -17.61 -8.64
C SER A 82 0.06 -16.94 -7.46
N LEU A 83 -0.69 -16.33 -6.54
CA LEU A 83 -0.15 -15.66 -5.35
C LEU A 83 0.28 -16.67 -4.29
N THR A 84 -0.10 -17.94 -4.44
CA THR A 84 0.22 -19.01 -3.50
C THR A 84 1.72 -19.06 -3.25
N THR A 85 2.54 -19.04 -4.31
CA THR A 85 4.01 -19.09 -4.20
C THR A 85 4.60 -17.83 -3.55
N LEU A 86 3.98 -16.67 -3.71
CA LEU A 86 4.39 -15.42 -3.06
C LEU A 86 4.11 -15.42 -1.55
N VAL A 87 3.00 -16.02 -1.15
CA VAL A 87 2.53 -16.00 0.25
C VAL A 87 3.11 -17.15 1.07
N THR A 88 3.39 -18.30 0.44
CA THR A 88 3.92 -19.49 1.11
C THR A 88 5.42 -19.70 0.86
N GLY A 89 6.08 -18.79 0.17
CA GLY A 89 7.51 -18.86 -0.11
C GLY A 89 8.34 -18.80 1.19
N PRO A 90 9.49 -19.50 1.25
CA PRO A 90 10.36 -19.47 2.42
C PRO A 90 11.13 -18.15 2.56
N GLU A 91 11.26 -17.39 1.47
CA GLU A 91 12.02 -16.15 1.43
C GLU A 91 11.24 -14.98 2.04
N PRO A 92 11.90 -14.10 2.82
CA PRO A 92 11.25 -12.94 3.41
C PRO A 92 10.84 -11.90 2.36
N LEU A 93 11.54 -11.85 1.21
CA LEU A 93 11.21 -10.99 0.08
C LEU A 93 11.14 -11.83 -1.20
N SER A 94 10.08 -11.64 -1.97
CA SER A 94 9.94 -12.28 -3.29
C SER A 94 9.21 -11.38 -4.28
N LEU A 95 9.64 -11.39 -5.54
CA LEU A 95 9.03 -10.61 -6.61
C LEU A 95 8.30 -11.55 -7.58
N CYS A 96 7.06 -11.22 -7.91
CA CYS A 96 6.28 -11.89 -8.94
C CYS A 96 5.68 -10.87 -9.91
N ALA A 97 5.72 -11.16 -11.21
CA ALA A 97 4.99 -10.38 -12.20
C ALA A 97 3.56 -10.94 -12.29
N ILE A 98 2.56 -10.18 -11.83
CA ILE A 98 1.15 -10.58 -11.87
C ILE A 98 0.51 -10.22 -13.21
N SER A 99 0.98 -9.14 -13.84
CA SER A 99 0.60 -8.77 -15.20
C SER A 99 1.78 -8.13 -15.94
N LYS A 100 1.55 -7.69 -17.19
CA LYS A 100 2.55 -6.90 -17.94
C LYS A 100 2.83 -5.54 -17.29
N THR A 101 1.88 -5.03 -16.51
CA THR A 101 1.86 -3.66 -15.94
C THR A 101 2.02 -3.65 -14.43
N LEU A 102 1.82 -4.77 -13.73
CA LEU A 102 1.93 -4.86 -12.28
C LEU A 102 2.89 -5.98 -11.86
N ASP A 103 3.94 -5.59 -11.15
CA ASP A 103 4.78 -6.50 -10.38
C ASP A 103 4.40 -6.40 -8.90
N VAL A 104 4.40 -7.51 -8.18
CA VAL A 104 4.18 -7.58 -6.73
C VAL A 104 5.47 -8.01 -6.05
N LEU A 105 6.00 -7.13 -5.19
CA LEU A 105 7.04 -7.46 -4.22
C LEU A 105 6.33 -7.86 -2.92
N CYS A 106 6.35 -9.16 -2.61
CA CYS A 106 5.88 -9.67 -1.35
C CYS A 106 6.96 -9.49 -0.28
N VAL A 107 6.58 -8.92 0.85
CA VAL A 107 7.38 -8.84 2.07
C VAL A 107 6.68 -9.68 3.13
N ASN A 108 7.25 -10.84 3.43
CA ASN A 108 6.69 -11.80 4.36
C ASN A 108 7.12 -11.47 5.81
N ARG A 109 6.18 -10.94 6.60
CA ARG A 109 6.34 -10.68 8.04
C ARG A 109 5.34 -11.52 8.85
N THR A 110 5.34 -12.82 8.54
CA THR A 110 4.55 -13.85 9.22
C THR A 110 5.47 -14.90 9.87
N GLY A 111 4.93 -15.75 10.74
CA GLY A 111 5.70 -16.82 11.40
C GLY A 111 6.92 -16.28 12.16
N ASP A 112 8.10 -16.80 11.85
CA ASP A 112 9.38 -16.41 12.46
C ASP A 112 9.78 -14.95 12.17
N PHE A 113 9.17 -14.32 11.15
CA PHE A 113 9.40 -12.93 10.76
C PHE A 113 8.32 -11.97 11.29
N ALA A 114 7.42 -12.45 12.14
CA ALA A 114 6.27 -11.66 12.61
C ALA A 114 6.65 -10.36 13.33
N PHE A 115 5.80 -9.36 13.18
CA PHE A 115 5.95 -8.12 13.94
C PHE A 115 5.77 -8.33 15.45
N PRO A 116 6.39 -7.49 16.29
CA PRO A 116 6.01 -7.36 17.69
C PRO A 116 4.52 -7.06 17.84
N LYS A 117 3.90 -7.59 18.91
CA LYS A 117 2.46 -7.38 19.18
C LYS A 117 2.13 -5.88 19.19
N LYS A 118 1.01 -5.50 18.56
CA LYS A 118 0.40 -4.13 18.50
C LYS A 118 0.96 -3.12 17.48
N GLN A 119 1.93 -3.45 16.62
CA GLN A 119 2.47 -2.51 15.62
C GLN A 119 2.12 -2.83 14.15
N GLY A 120 1.14 -3.71 13.93
CA GLY A 120 0.96 -4.42 12.66
C GLY A 120 0.84 -3.55 11.41
N VAL A 121 -0.20 -2.71 11.34
CA VAL A 121 -0.56 -2.04 10.07
C VAL A 121 0.32 -0.81 9.77
N GLY A 122 0.69 -0.05 10.81
CA GLY A 122 1.54 1.14 10.66
C GLY A 122 2.96 0.75 10.22
N LEU A 123 3.53 -0.29 10.83
CA LEU A 123 4.85 -0.81 10.45
C LEU A 123 4.84 -1.40 9.04
N ALA A 124 3.80 -2.13 8.66
CA ALA A 124 3.67 -2.65 7.30
C ALA A 124 3.66 -1.54 6.24
N ARG A 125 2.89 -0.45 6.46
CA ARG A 125 2.91 0.70 5.55
C ARG A 125 4.28 1.38 5.53
N LYS A 126 4.91 1.54 6.69
CA LYS A 126 6.27 2.10 6.80
C LYS A 126 7.26 1.30 5.97
N ILE A 127 7.28 -0.03 6.07
CA ILE A 127 8.14 -0.91 5.25
C ILE A 127 7.92 -0.66 3.76
N GLY A 128 6.67 -0.60 3.31
CA GLY A 128 6.35 -0.31 1.92
C GLY A 128 6.87 1.06 1.45
N CYS A 129 6.75 2.08 2.30
CA CYS A 129 7.27 3.42 2.02
C CYS A 129 8.80 3.48 2.04
N ASP A 130 9.44 2.78 2.97
CA ASP A 130 10.90 2.70 3.08
C ASP A 130 11.51 2.02 1.85
N ILE A 131 10.89 0.94 1.37
CA ILE A 131 11.26 0.27 0.11
C ILE A 131 11.10 1.22 -1.08
N ALA A 132 9.96 1.92 -1.17
CA ALA A 132 9.74 2.87 -2.25
C ALA A 132 10.77 4.01 -2.24
N LEU A 133 11.08 4.57 -1.07
CA LEU A 133 12.08 5.61 -0.91
C LEU A 133 13.48 5.12 -1.32
N ARG A 134 13.83 3.87 -0.99
CA ARG A 134 15.08 3.26 -1.45
C ARG A 134 15.13 3.17 -2.96
N LEU A 135 14.10 2.60 -3.59
CA LEU A 135 14.04 2.44 -5.04
C LEU A 135 14.09 3.79 -5.76
N PHE A 136 13.46 4.82 -5.19
CA PHE A 136 13.57 6.19 -5.68
C PHE A 136 15.01 6.72 -5.57
N ALA A 137 15.66 6.55 -4.42
CA ALA A 137 17.04 6.98 -4.19
C ALA A 137 18.05 6.30 -5.16
N GLU A 138 17.76 5.07 -5.57
CA GLU A 138 18.54 4.26 -6.51
C GLU A 138 18.14 4.48 -7.99
N ASN A 139 17.23 5.42 -8.28
CA ASN A 139 16.68 5.70 -9.63
C ASN A 139 16.00 4.51 -10.30
N GLN A 140 15.38 3.64 -9.49
CA GLN A 140 14.57 2.51 -9.93
C GLN A 140 13.06 2.79 -9.88
N LEU A 141 12.66 3.90 -9.26
CA LEU A 141 11.28 4.39 -9.22
C LEU A 141 11.23 5.81 -9.78
N ASP A 142 10.42 6.01 -10.82
CA ASP A 142 10.27 7.32 -11.47
C ASP A 142 9.20 8.20 -10.81
N ALA A 143 8.29 7.60 -10.02
CA ALA A 143 7.25 8.36 -9.31
C ALA A 143 7.86 9.20 -8.19
N SER A 144 7.32 10.40 -8.02
CA SER A 144 7.56 11.27 -6.86
C SER A 144 6.57 11.02 -5.73
N THR A 145 5.74 9.98 -5.82
CA THR A 145 4.74 9.64 -4.80
C THR A 145 4.67 8.14 -4.56
N VAL A 146 4.36 7.77 -3.31
CA VAL A 146 4.08 6.41 -2.88
C VAL A 146 2.60 6.32 -2.53
N HIS A 147 1.86 5.51 -3.28
CA HIS A 147 0.47 5.23 -2.93
C HIS A 147 0.43 4.20 -1.80
N THR A 148 -0.60 4.23 -0.97
CA THR A 148 -0.91 3.17 -0.02
C THR A 148 -2.41 2.95 0.01
N THR A 149 -2.82 1.70 0.21
CA THR A 149 -4.22 1.30 0.33
C THR A 149 -4.30 0.00 1.14
N ASP A 150 -5.48 -0.34 1.65
CA ASP A 150 -5.70 -1.65 2.30
C ASP A 150 -5.95 -2.77 1.29
N ALA A 151 -5.75 -4.00 1.76
CA ALA A 151 -5.92 -5.22 0.97
C ALA A 151 -7.39 -5.51 0.60
N ASP A 152 -8.36 -4.85 1.23
CA ASP A 152 -9.80 -4.99 1.00
C ASP A 152 -10.42 -3.84 0.17
N VAL A 153 -9.60 -2.91 -0.32
CA VAL A 153 -10.05 -1.77 -1.12
C VAL A 153 -10.16 -2.14 -2.61
N GLN A 154 -11.19 -1.59 -3.27
CA GLN A 154 -11.27 -1.55 -4.73
C GLN A 154 -10.96 -0.13 -5.22
N VAL A 155 -9.80 0.01 -5.86
CA VAL A 155 -9.36 1.30 -6.41
C VAL A 155 -10.06 1.61 -7.75
N PRO A 156 -10.28 2.90 -8.08
CA PRO A 156 -10.78 3.30 -9.39
C PRO A 156 -9.72 3.11 -10.49
N LEU A 157 -10.10 3.25 -11.76
CA LEU A 157 -9.17 3.12 -12.89
C LEU A 157 -8.08 4.21 -12.85
N GLU A 158 -8.48 5.41 -12.44
CA GLU A 158 -7.66 6.62 -12.39
C GLU A 158 -6.83 6.70 -11.09
N TYR A 159 -6.72 5.61 -10.33
CA TYR A 159 -6.12 5.62 -8.98
C TYR A 159 -4.69 6.19 -8.92
N PHE A 160 -3.90 5.93 -9.96
CA PHE A 160 -2.53 6.42 -10.10
C PHE A 160 -2.42 7.80 -10.76
N GLU A 161 -3.54 8.37 -11.20
CA GLU A 161 -3.61 9.68 -11.83
C GLU A 161 -3.89 10.74 -10.77
N ILE A 162 -2.86 11.09 -10.00
CA ILE A 162 -2.93 12.22 -9.07
C ILE A 162 -2.35 13.48 -9.72
N PRO A 163 -2.93 14.67 -9.45
CA PRO A 163 -2.40 15.92 -9.96
C PRO A 163 -1.02 16.18 -9.35
N ALA A 164 -0.06 16.58 -10.19
CA ALA A 164 1.25 17.01 -9.72
C ALA A 164 1.15 18.44 -9.17
N VAL A 165 1.05 18.56 -7.85
CA VAL A 165 1.00 19.84 -7.15
C VAL A 165 2.28 20.02 -6.34
N GLU A 166 3.00 21.12 -6.58
CA GLU A 166 4.20 21.46 -5.84
C GLU A 166 3.88 21.76 -4.36
N GLY A 167 4.81 21.40 -3.46
CA GLY A 167 4.66 21.66 -2.04
C GLY A 167 3.65 20.78 -1.31
N VAL A 168 3.04 19.79 -1.97
CA VAL A 168 2.13 18.84 -1.32
C VAL A 168 2.92 17.71 -0.66
N SER A 169 2.70 17.49 0.63
CA SER A 169 3.30 16.37 1.37
C SER A 169 2.53 15.06 1.21
N ALA A 170 1.20 15.12 1.10
CA ALA A 170 0.36 13.95 0.95
C ALA A 170 -0.99 14.29 0.28
N TYR A 171 -1.57 13.30 -0.39
CA TYR A 171 -2.89 13.32 -0.99
C TYR A 171 -3.80 12.37 -0.22
N LEU A 172 -5.01 12.83 0.09
CA LEU A 172 -6.05 12.02 0.72
C LEU A 172 -7.08 11.63 -0.34
N TYR A 173 -7.40 10.34 -0.43
CA TYR A 173 -8.44 9.88 -1.34
C TYR A 173 -9.80 9.92 -0.66
N PRO A 174 -10.86 10.36 -1.36
CA PRO A 174 -12.22 10.14 -0.90
C PRO A 174 -12.49 8.63 -0.86
N PHE A 175 -13.23 8.18 0.14
CA PHE A 175 -13.56 6.77 0.33
C PHE A 175 -15.07 6.59 0.53
N ARG A 176 -15.52 5.36 0.35
CA ARG A 176 -16.87 4.90 0.70
C ARG A 176 -16.79 3.43 1.09
N HIS A 177 -17.46 3.05 2.17
CA HIS A 177 -17.61 1.65 2.55
C HIS A 177 -18.63 0.96 1.62
N ARG A 178 -18.28 -0.22 1.14
CA ARG A 178 -19.15 -1.04 0.28
C ARG A 178 -19.93 -2.04 1.11
N ASP A 179 -21.10 -2.38 0.60
CA ASP A 179 -21.96 -3.38 1.22
C ASP A 179 -21.31 -4.75 1.04
N LEU A 180 -21.30 -5.55 2.11
CA LEU A 180 -20.91 -6.95 2.05
C LEU A 180 -22.11 -7.78 1.58
N GLU A 181 -21.88 -9.02 1.14
CA GLU A 181 -22.99 -9.95 0.89
C GLU A 181 -23.78 -10.14 2.20
N GLY A 182 -25.01 -9.60 2.24
CA GLY A 182 -25.79 -9.44 3.47
C GLY A 182 -26.29 -8.00 3.72
N GLY A 183 -25.83 -7.03 2.94
CA GLY A 183 -26.22 -5.62 3.04
C GLY A 183 -25.23 -4.78 3.84
N ARG A 184 -25.51 -3.47 3.95
CA ARG A 184 -24.69 -2.56 4.74
C ARG A 184 -25.04 -2.71 6.22
N ASP A 185 -24.07 -3.03 7.07
CA ASP A 185 -24.27 -2.99 8.52
C ASP A 185 -24.33 -1.53 8.99
N THR A 186 -25.32 -1.23 9.83
CA THR A 186 -25.53 0.09 10.45
C THR A 186 -24.26 0.63 11.10
N ALA A 187 -23.39 -0.25 11.61
CA ALA A 187 -22.10 0.13 12.16
C ALA A 187 -21.19 0.87 11.16
N HIS A 188 -21.11 0.41 9.91
CA HIS A 188 -20.31 1.08 8.87
C HIS A 188 -20.90 2.43 8.45
N ASP A 189 -22.23 2.53 8.34
CA ASP A 189 -22.90 3.80 8.04
C ASP A 189 -22.68 4.84 9.14
N LEU A 190 -22.84 4.44 10.40
CA LEU A 190 -22.60 5.32 11.54
C LEU A 190 -21.14 5.76 11.61
N TYR A 191 -20.20 4.86 11.32
CA TYR A 191 -18.78 5.18 11.29
C TYR A 191 -18.44 6.17 10.16
N GLU A 192 -18.92 5.92 8.94
CA GLU A 192 -18.70 6.84 7.81
C GLU A 192 -19.34 8.21 8.08
N GLY A 193 -20.58 8.22 8.61
CA GLY A 193 -21.27 9.44 9.01
C GLY A 193 -20.52 10.22 10.10
N PHE A 194 -19.95 9.53 11.09
CA PHE A 194 -19.12 10.15 12.13
C PHE A 194 -17.88 10.83 11.53
N LEU A 195 -17.16 10.16 10.62
CA LEU A 195 -15.96 10.73 9.99
C LEU A 195 -16.28 12.00 9.20
N GLN A 196 -17.36 11.97 8.42
CA GLN A 196 -17.82 13.14 7.66
C GLN A 196 -18.27 14.28 8.57
N TYR A 197 -19.05 13.97 9.62
CA TYR A 197 -19.51 14.94 10.60
C TYR A 197 -18.34 15.62 11.34
N TYR A 198 -17.32 14.86 11.71
CA TYR A 198 -16.13 15.39 12.39
C TYR A 198 -15.40 16.42 11.52
N VAL A 199 -15.14 16.09 10.24
CA VAL A 199 -14.48 17.00 9.29
C VAL A 199 -15.33 18.25 9.04
N GLU A 200 -16.65 18.10 8.93
CA GLU A 200 -17.55 19.24 8.74
C GLU A 200 -17.60 20.15 9.98
N GLY A 201 -17.57 19.59 11.19
CA GLY A 201 -17.42 20.36 12.43
C GLY A 201 -16.14 21.19 12.45
N LEU A 202 -15.00 20.61 12.03
CA LEU A 202 -13.74 21.33 11.89
C LEU A 202 -13.82 22.47 10.87
N ARG A 203 -14.48 22.23 9.72
CA ARG A 203 -14.67 23.26 8.69
C ARG A 203 -15.49 24.43 9.22
N ARG A 204 -16.59 24.16 9.93
CA ARG A 204 -17.44 25.20 10.55
C ARG A 204 -16.71 26.00 11.62
N ALA A 205 -15.77 25.37 12.33
CA ALA A 205 -14.91 26.04 13.30
C ALA A 205 -13.77 26.85 12.66
N GLY A 206 -13.64 26.86 11.33
CA GLY A 206 -12.54 27.56 10.62
C GLY A 206 -11.18 26.90 10.79
N SER A 207 -11.13 25.60 11.14
CA SER A 207 -9.87 24.88 11.33
C SER A 207 -9.14 24.68 10.00
N PRO A 208 -7.82 24.94 9.91
CA PRO A 208 -7.03 24.61 8.74
C PRO A 208 -6.83 23.09 8.57
N TYR A 209 -7.21 22.29 9.57
CA TYR A 209 -7.08 20.83 9.58
C TYR A 209 -8.40 20.12 9.27
N ALA A 210 -9.33 20.78 8.55
CA ALA A 210 -10.63 20.24 8.18
C ALA A 210 -10.55 19.23 7.02
N PHE A 211 -9.82 18.14 7.23
CA PHE A 211 -9.67 17.01 6.32
C PHE A 211 -9.66 15.69 7.10
N HIS A 212 -9.91 14.57 6.42
CA HIS A 212 -9.89 13.26 7.05
C HIS A 212 -8.48 12.91 7.53
N THR A 213 -8.29 12.77 8.84
CA THR A 213 -7.02 12.38 9.46
C THR A 213 -6.86 10.88 9.61
N ILE A 214 -7.92 10.13 9.29
CA ILE A 214 -7.98 8.68 9.29
C ILE A 214 -8.42 8.24 7.90
N GLY A 215 -7.60 7.42 7.26
CA GLY A 215 -7.85 6.86 5.94
C GLY A 215 -6.70 5.93 5.56
N SER A 216 -7.02 4.78 4.99
CA SER A 216 -6.01 3.81 4.58
C SER A 216 -5.51 4.03 3.16
N THR A 217 -6.28 4.76 2.34
CA THR A 217 -5.92 5.11 0.97
C THR A 217 -5.39 6.55 0.92
N LEU A 218 -4.08 6.70 0.70
CA LEU A 218 -3.39 7.99 0.60
C LEU A 218 -2.18 7.88 -0.34
N ALA A 219 -1.66 9.01 -0.80
CA ALA A 219 -0.38 9.06 -1.51
C ALA A 219 0.57 10.02 -0.79
N ILE A 220 1.81 9.62 -0.59
CA ILE A 220 2.84 10.38 0.13
C ILE A 220 3.87 10.86 -0.87
N SER A 221 4.21 12.15 -0.85
CA SER A 221 5.27 12.68 -1.71
C SER A 221 6.64 12.23 -1.24
N LEU A 222 7.45 11.75 -2.19
CA LEU A 222 8.87 11.51 -2.01
C LEU A 222 9.63 12.84 -2.17
N PRO A 223 10.73 13.03 -1.41
CA PRO A 223 11.53 14.24 -1.42
C PRO A 223 12.42 14.41 -2.66
#